data_AF-A0A936P0L8-F1
#
_entry.id   AF-A0A936P0L8-F1
#
_cell.length_a   1.000
_cell.length_b   1.000
_cell.length_c   1.000
_cell.angle_alpha   90.00
_cell.angle_beta   90.00
_cell.angle_gamma   90.00
#
_symmetry.space_group_name_H-M   'P 1'
#
loop_
_entity.id
_entity.type
_entity.pdbx_description
1 polymer ?
#
loop_
_entity_poly.entity_id
_entity_poly.type
_entity_poly.pdbx_seq_one_letter_code
_entity_poly.pdbx_strand_id
1 'polypeptide(L)'
;MNNISMIFNASELALAAYANLTPGVTDNPIRQAALVAAGLSAKQAEEFAKKYPEILTQYTDTPAEGGLGTSFSATVFKDTTGNLTLAIRGTAELVGTPNDILPSDTDIALAGASFDQIVALWNWWQRVSHAAGTLVPQYHLTGTPTNPGQAVFIQSSLGQWLEPIASVAATGTLVAALGADSDYQLDVTGQQSGWAFWPAFGPCFGAPRTR
;
A
#
# COMPACT_ATOMS: atom_id res chain seq x y z
N MET A 1 -19.14 9.28 -14.85
CA MET A 1 -18.95 7.83 -14.67
C MET A 1 -20.16 7.31 -13.91
N ASN A 2 -20.71 6.12 -14.24
CA ASN A 2 -21.73 5.52 -13.37
C ASN A 2 -21.02 4.70 -12.28
N ASN A 3 -21.69 4.46 -11.15
CA ASN A 3 -21.11 3.78 -9.99
C ASN A 3 -20.59 2.37 -10.31
N ILE A 4 -21.11 1.71 -11.34
CA ILE A 4 -20.70 0.35 -11.74
C ILE A 4 -19.31 0.39 -12.40
N SER A 5 -19.05 1.36 -13.27
CA SER A 5 -17.72 1.54 -13.87
C SER A 5 -16.66 1.87 -12.83
N MET A 6 -16.99 2.67 -11.83
CA MET A 6 -16.09 2.97 -10.70
C MET A 6 -15.74 1.70 -9.92
N ILE A 7 -16.75 0.93 -9.50
CA ILE A 7 -16.55 -0.29 -8.71
C ILE A 7 -15.75 -1.34 -9.48
N PHE A 8 -16.02 -1.50 -10.78
CA PHE A 8 -15.27 -2.42 -11.63
C PHE A 8 -13.79 -2.05 -11.69
N ASN A 9 -13.50 -0.76 -11.94
CA ASN A 9 -12.13 -0.24 -12.00
C ASN A 9 -11.38 -0.39 -10.67
N ALA A 10 -12.04 -0.05 -9.57
CA ALA A 10 -11.47 -0.17 -8.23
C ALA A 10 -11.16 -1.64 -7.88
N SER A 11 -12.05 -2.55 -8.27
CA SER A 11 -11.87 -4.00 -8.07
C SER A 11 -10.74 -4.56 -8.92
N GLU A 12 -10.60 -4.10 -10.16
CA GLU A 12 -9.53 -4.54 -11.07
C GLU A 12 -8.15 -4.09 -10.58
N LEU A 13 -8.03 -2.84 -10.13
CA LEU A 13 -6.82 -2.32 -9.48
C LEU A 13 -6.48 -3.07 -8.19
N ALA A 14 -7.48 -3.34 -7.36
CA ALA A 14 -7.26 -4.08 -6.13
C ALA A 14 -6.82 -5.52 -6.40
N LEU A 15 -7.39 -6.19 -7.40
CA LEU A 15 -6.95 -7.51 -7.85
C LEU A 15 -5.52 -7.46 -8.42
N ALA A 16 -5.20 -6.43 -9.20
CA ALA A 16 -3.85 -6.21 -9.73
C ALA A 16 -2.81 -6.03 -8.62
N ALA A 17 -3.17 -5.44 -7.47
CA ALA A 17 -2.29 -5.31 -6.32
C ALA A 17 -1.88 -6.67 -5.71
N TYR A 18 -2.60 -7.76 -5.99
CA TYR A 18 -2.20 -9.13 -5.61
C TYR A 18 -1.05 -9.70 -6.46
N ALA A 19 -0.74 -9.09 -7.60
CA ALA A 19 0.37 -9.53 -8.45
C ALA A 19 1.72 -9.06 -7.88
N ASN A 20 2.77 -9.86 -8.09
CA ASN A 20 4.15 -9.44 -7.85
C ASN A 20 4.64 -8.61 -9.05
N LEU A 21 4.62 -7.29 -8.91
CA LEU A 21 4.83 -6.33 -9.99
C LEU A 21 6.13 -5.54 -9.78
N THR A 22 6.95 -5.50 -10.82
CA THR A 22 8.15 -4.64 -10.85
C THR A 22 7.87 -3.33 -11.58
N PRO A 23 8.56 -2.22 -11.27
CA PRO A 23 8.38 -0.94 -11.96
C PRO A 23 8.63 -1.03 -13.47
N GLY A 24 7.77 -0.38 -14.27
CA GLY A 24 7.93 -0.22 -15.72
C GLY A 24 6.62 -0.42 -16.49
N VAL A 25 6.75 -0.63 -17.81
CA VAL A 25 5.62 -0.80 -18.74
C VAL A 25 4.77 -2.01 -18.37
N THR A 26 3.48 -1.81 -18.11
CA THR A 26 2.55 -2.86 -17.66
C THR A 26 2.38 -3.97 -18.69
N ASP A 27 2.41 -3.65 -19.99
CA ASP A 27 2.27 -4.60 -21.09
C ASP A 27 3.49 -5.52 -21.31
N ASN A 28 4.49 -5.45 -20.42
CA ASN A 28 5.60 -6.39 -20.44
C ASN A 28 5.10 -7.82 -20.16
N PRO A 29 5.54 -8.85 -20.92
CA PRO A 29 5.08 -10.23 -20.74
C PRO A 29 5.22 -10.77 -19.30
N ILE A 30 6.25 -10.36 -18.56
CA ILE A 30 6.46 -10.80 -17.17
C ILE A 30 5.36 -10.22 -16.25
N ARG A 31 4.98 -8.95 -16.45
CA ARG A 31 3.93 -8.28 -15.65
C ARG A 31 2.54 -8.76 -16.06
N GLN A 32 2.31 -8.96 -17.36
CA GLN A 32 1.09 -9.58 -17.87
C GLN A 32 0.89 -10.97 -17.23
N ALA A 33 1.95 -11.80 -17.20
CA ALA A 33 1.89 -13.09 -16.53
C ALA A 33 1.63 -12.98 -15.02
N ALA A 34 2.22 -11.98 -14.34
CA ALA A 34 1.98 -11.72 -12.92
C ALA A 34 0.52 -11.30 -12.63
N LEU A 35 -0.06 -10.43 -13.48
CA LEU A 35 -1.47 -10.04 -13.39
C LEU A 35 -2.41 -11.23 -13.60
N VAL A 36 -2.08 -12.11 -14.56
CA VAL A 36 -2.85 -13.35 -14.78
C VAL A 36 -2.73 -14.29 -13.59
N ALA A 37 -1.52 -14.46 -13.03
CA ALA A 37 -1.31 -15.27 -11.84
C ALA A 37 -2.07 -14.73 -10.61
N ALA A 38 -2.31 -13.42 -10.54
CA ALA A 38 -3.12 -12.78 -9.51
C ALA A 38 -4.64 -12.98 -9.70
N GLY A 39 -5.08 -13.50 -10.86
CA GLY A 39 -6.47 -13.86 -11.12
C GLY A 39 -7.15 -13.08 -12.24
N LEU A 40 -6.46 -12.16 -12.91
CA LEU A 40 -7.00 -11.55 -14.14
C LEU A 40 -7.00 -12.61 -15.25
N SER A 41 -8.02 -12.60 -16.11
CA SER A 41 -7.89 -13.30 -17.40
C SER A 41 -6.83 -12.61 -18.26
N ALA A 42 -6.24 -13.33 -19.22
CA ALA A 42 -5.28 -12.75 -20.16
C ALA A 42 -5.85 -11.48 -20.85
N LYS A 43 -7.14 -11.51 -21.20
CA LYS A 43 -7.79 -10.35 -21.81
C LYS A 43 -7.97 -9.18 -20.84
N GLN A 44 -8.30 -9.43 -19.58
CA GLN A 44 -8.36 -8.38 -18.57
C GLN A 44 -6.98 -7.77 -18.34
N ALA A 45 -5.92 -8.58 -18.26
CA ALA A 45 -4.56 -8.07 -18.09
C ALA A 45 -4.11 -7.19 -19.27
N GLU A 46 -4.45 -7.55 -20.51
CA GLU A 46 -4.25 -6.70 -21.70
C GLU A 46 -4.99 -5.36 -21.60
N GLU A 47 -6.29 -5.37 -21.27
CA GLU A 47 -7.08 -4.14 -21.18
C GLU A 47 -6.65 -3.27 -19.97
N PHE A 48 -6.27 -3.91 -18.86
CA PHE A 48 -5.70 -3.25 -17.70
C PHE A 48 -4.40 -2.53 -18.07
N ALA A 49 -3.50 -3.18 -18.82
CA ALA A 49 -2.25 -2.57 -19.28
C ALA A 49 -2.48 -1.39 -20.23
N LYS A 50 -3.55 -1.39 -21.03
CA LYS A 50 -3.91 -0.22 -21.85
C LYS A 50 -4.39 0.95 -21.00
N LYS A 51 -5.07 0.66 -19.90
CA LYS A 51 -5.62 1.69 -19.01
C LYS A 51 -4.57 2.27 -18.07
N TYR A 52 -3.74 1.40 -17.50
CA TYR A 52 -2.63 1.69 -16.60
C TYR A 52 -1.32 1.25 -17.24
N PRO A 53 -0.78 2.03 -18.20
CA PRO A 53 0.38 1.62 -19.00
C PRO A 53 1.69 1.53 -18.21
N GLU A 54 1.76 2.13 -17.02
CA GLU A 54 3.00 2.23 -16.26
C GLU A 54 2.78 1.91 -14.77
N ILE A 55 3.66 1.06 -14.24
CA ILE A 55 3.78 0.75 -12.82
C ILE A 55 4.98 1.52 -12.28
N LEU A 56 4.77 2.39 -11.32
CA LEU A 56 5.83 3.25 -10.79
C LEU A 56 6.62 2.58 -9.68
N THR A 57 5.92 1.89 -8.78
CA THR A 57 6.53 1.17 -7.67
C THR A 57 5.53 0.19 -7.08
N GLN A 58 6.06 -0.85 -6.44
CA GLN A 58 5.32 -1.73 -5.57
C GLN A 58 6.12 -1.91 -4.28
N TYR A 59 5.41 -1.88 -3.15
CA TYR A 59 5.85 -2.38 -1.86
C TYR A 59 5.24 -3.75 -1.64
N THR A 60 6.06 -4.69 -1.19
CA THR A 60 5.61 -5.97 -0.64
C THR A 60 6.15 -6.07 0.77
N ASP A 61 5.30 -6.33 1.75
CA ASP A 61 5.67 -6.32 3.17
C ASP A 61 6.56 -7.52 3.55
N THR A 62 7.79 -7.51 3.06
CA THR A 62 8.79 -8.52 3.34
C THR A 62 9.82 -7.97 4.33
N PRO A 63 10.48 -8.82 5.13
CA PRO A 63 11.58 -8.37 5.99
C PRO A 63 12.70 -7.66 5.23
N ALA A 64 12.90 -8.01 3.94
CA ALA A 64 13.88 -7.38 3.08
C ALA A 64 13.53 -5.92 2.73
N GLU A 65 12.24 -5.56 2.72
CA GLU A 65 11.76 -4.19 2.46
C GLU A 65 11.53 -3.38 3.75
N GLY A 66 11.94 -3.94 4.90
CA GLY A 66 11.71 -3.35 6.23
C GLY A 66 10.29 -3.60 6.76
N GLY A 67 9.59 -4.55 6.15
CA GLY A 67 8.26 -5.02 6.54
C GLY A 67 8.29 -6.14 7.58
N LEU A 68 7.12 -6.61 7.97
CA LEU A 68 6.98 -7.66 8.99
C LEU A 68 6.80 -9.06 8.39
N GLY A 69 6.80 -9.18 7.07
CA GLY A 69 6.61 -10.45 6.39
C GLY A 69 5.13 -10.78 6.17
N THR A 70 4.25 -9.79 6.21
CA THR A 70 2.84 -9.98 5.89
C THR A 70 2.62 -10.07 4.38
N SER A 71 1.46 -10.57 3.99
CA SER A 71 1.01 -10.60 2.59
C SER A 71 0.47 -9.26 2.08
N PHE A 72 0.70 -8.16 2.82
CA PHE A 72 0.35 -6.81 2.43
C PHE A 72 1.21 -6.33 1.25
N SER A 73 0.57 -5.66 0.29
CA SER A 73 1.28 -4.98 -0.79
C SER A 73 0.56 -3.69 -1.20
N ALA A 74 1.35 -2.74 -1.70
CA ALA A 74 0.86 -1.45 -2.17
C ALA A 74 1.53 -1.10 -3.49
N THR A 75 0.76 -0.82 -4.53
CA THR A 75 1.27 -0.59 -5.90
C THR A 75 0.78 0.74 -6.42
N VAL A 76 1.68 1.56 -6.99
CA VAL A 76 1.30 2.80 -7.66
C VAL A 76 1.27 2.58 -9.16
N PHE A 77 0.08 2.72 -9.72
CA PHE A 77 -0.19 2.70 -11.15
C PHE A 77 -0.33 4.12 -11.67
N LYS A 78 0.09 4.33 -12.91
CA LYS A 78 -0.16 5.56 -13.65
C LYS A 78 -1.05 5.26 -14.85
N ASP A 79 -2.13 6.01 -15.00
CA ASP A 79 -3.07 5.86 -16.10
C ASP A 79 -2.61 6.60 -17.37
N THR A 80 -3.33 6.37 -18.48
CA THR A 80 -3.06 7.04 -19.77
C THR A 80 -3.25 8.57 -19.76
N THR A 81 -3.98 9.10 -18.77
CA THR A 81 -4.19 10.53 -18.59
C THR A 81 -3.15 11.18 -17.67
N GLY A 82 -2.30 10.36 -17.04
CA GLY A 82 -1.23 10.79 -16.14
C GLY A 82 -1.60 10.74 -14.66
N ASN A 83 -2.82 10.33 -14.30
CA ASN A 83 -3.23 10.26 -12.89
C ASN A 83 -2.59 9.06 -12.21
N LEU A 84 -2.35 9.21 -10.91
CA LEU A 84 -1.75 8.18 -10.09
C LEU A 84 -2.79 7.49 -9.22
N THR A 85 -2.75 6.16 -9.19
CA THR A 85 -3.59 5.36 -8.31
C THR A 85 -2.74 4.42 -7.46
N LEU A 86 -2.85 4.55 -6.14
CA LEU A 86 -2.34 3.62 -5.15
C LEU A 86 -3.36 2.50 -4.93
N ALA A 87 -3.03 1.30 -5.41
CA ALA A 87 -3.81 0.10 -5.15
C ALA A 87 -3.19 -0.68 -3.99
N ILE A 88 -4.00 -0.93 -2.97
CA ILE A 88 -3.61 -1.62 -1.74
C ILE A 88 -4.28 -2.98 -1.68
N ARG A 89 -3.47 -4.01 -1.51
CA ARG A 89 -3.93 -5.36 -1.16
C ARG A 89 -3.98 -5.50 0.35
N GLY A 90 -5.11 -5.98 0.85
CA GLY A 90 -5.22 -6.50 2.21
C GLY A 90 -4.54 -7.87 2.39
N THR A 91 -4.20 -8.25 3.62
CA THR A 91 -3.62 -9.57 3.88
C THR A 91 -4.57 -10.72 3.57
N ALA A 92 -3.97 -11.84 3.14
CA ALA A 92 -4.63 -13.12 2.94
C ALA A 92 -4.39 -14.09 4.12
N GLU A 93 -3.76 -13.63 5.21
CA GLU A 93 -3.62 -14.40 6.44
C GLU A 93 -5.01 -14.58 7.07
N LEU A 94 -5.66 -15.70 6.76
CA LEU A 94 -6.69 -16.25 7.63
C LEU A 94 -6.00 -16.67 8.93
N VAL A 95 -6.53 -16.16 10.04
CA VAL A 95 -6.29 -16.58 11.43
C VAL A 95 -5.58 -17.94 11.54
N GLY A 96 -4.34 -17.95 12.05
CA GLY A 96 -3.65 -19.18 12.46
C GLY A 96 -2.41 -19.65 11.66
N THR A 97 -1.72 -18.81 10.89
CA THR A 97 -0.38 -19.15 10.37
C THR A 97 0.73 -18.91 11.41
N PRO A 98 1.67 -19.86 11.65
CA PRO A 98 2.61 -19.82 12.79
C PRO A 98 3.73 -18.76 12.75
N ASN A 99 3.81 -17.94 11.70
CA ASN A 99 4.87 -16.94 11.53
C ASN A 99 4.44 -15.53 11.96
N ASP A 100 3.25 -15.38 12.52
CA ASP A 100 2.79 -14.12 13.11
C ASP A 100 3.40 -13.97 14.51
N ILE A 101 4.57 -13.31 14.60
CA ILE A 101 5.35 -13.19 15.84
C ILE A 101 4.66 -12.28 16.88
N LEU A 102 3.53 -11.65 16.55
CA LEU A 102 2.62 -11.00 17.48
C LEU A 102 1.20 -11.35 17.03
N PRO A 103 0.26 -11.81 17.88
CA PRO A 103 -1.07 -12.20 17.41
C PRO A 103 -1.79 -10.98 16.81
N SER A 104 -1.73 -10.82 15.49
CA SER A 104 -2.42 -9.80 14.70
C SER A 104 -3.94 -10.02 14.66
N ASP A 105 -4.39 -11.15 15.23
CA ASP A 105 -5.67 -11.81 14.94
C ASP A 105 -6.88 -11.39 15.79
N THR A 106 -6.85 -10.28 16.55
CA THR A 106 -8.08 -9.79 17.24
C THR A 106 -8.60 -8.44 16.76
N ASP A 107 -7.75 -7.56 16.23
CA ASP A 107 -8.17 -6.24 15.74
C ASP A 107 -8.40 -6.20 14.21
N ILE A 108 -7.87 -7.16 13.44
CA ILE A 108 -8.13 -7.31 11.98
C ILE A 108 -9.63 -7.50 11.69
N ALA A 109 -10.34 -8.23 12.55
CA ALA A 109 -11.76 -8.52 12.38
C ALA A 109 -12.69 -7.32 12.64
N LEU A 110 -12.22 -6.29 13.35
CA LEU A 110 -13.02 -5.14 13.78
C LEU A 110 -12.63 -3.83 13.07
N ALA A 111 -11.34 -3.60 12.82
CA ALA A 111 -10.84 -2.36 12.23
C ALA A 111 -10.55 -2.48 10.73
N GLY A 112 -10.47 -3.70 10.21
CA GLY A 112 -10.27 -3.97 8.79
C GLY A 112 -8.84 -3.77 8.29
N ALA A 113 -7.85 -3.38 9.10
CA ALA A 113 -6.42 -3.43 8.77
C ALA A 113 -5.63 -3.54 10.08
N SER A 114 -4.51 -4.25 10.11
CA SER A 114 -3.68 -4.33 11.32
C SER A 114 -2.76 -3.11 11.43
N PHE A 115 -2.50 -2.65 12.66
CA PHE A 115 -1.69 -1.44 12.91
C PHE A 115 -0.29 -1.53 12.31
N ASP A 116 0.25 -2.72 12.23
CA ASP A 116 1.59 -3.02 11.75
C ASP A 116 1.69 -2.79 10.23
N GLN A 117 0.65 -3.16 9.47
CA GLN A 117 0.52 -2.84 8.05
C GLN A 117 0.36 -1.34 7.81
N ILE A 118 -0.36 -0.64 8.69
CA ILE A 118 -0.50 0.82 8.63
C ILE A 118 0.87 1.47 8.80
N VAL A 119 1.65 1.02 9.79
CA VAL A 119 3.01 1.52 10.01
C VAL A 119 3.93 1.18 8.85
N ALA A 120 3.85 -0.03 8.29
CA ALA A 120 4.62 -0.44 7.12
C ALA A 120 4.33 0.44 5.89
N LEU A 121 3.04 0.65 5.57
CA LEU A 121 2.61 1.51 4.48
C LEU A 121 3.07 2.96 4.69
N TRP A 122 2.97 3.47 5.91
CA TRP A 122 3.41 4.83 6.23
C TRP A 122 4.92 4.99 6.03
N ASN A 123 5.69 4.07 6.60
CA ASN A 123 7.14 4.05 6.49
C ASN A 123 7.59 4.00 5.02
N TRP A 124 6.98 3.10 4.22
CA TRP A 124 7.25 3.03 2.79
C TRP A 124 6.85 4.30 2.05
N TRP A 125 5.64 4.82 2.30
CA TRP A 125 5.13 6.02 1.65
C TRP A 125 6.07 7.21 1.86
N GLN A 126 6.53 7.42 3.09
CA GLN A 126 7.50 8.45 3.42
C GLN A 126 8.78 8.30 2.58
N ARG A 127 9.29 7.07 2.38
CA ARG A 127 10.50 6.83 1.59
C ARG A 127 10.31 7.16 0.11
N VAL A 128 9.17 6.80 -0.48
CA VAL A 128 8.96 6.96 -1.93
C VAL A 128 8.46 8.35 -2.33
N SER A 129 7.77 9.07 -1.44
CA SER A 129 7.14 10.37 -1.72
C SER A 129 8.02 11.59 -1.42
N HIS A 130 9.09 11.44 -0.64
CA HIS A 130 10.00 12.54 -0.29
C HIS A 130 11.23 12.59 -1.20
N ALA A 131 11.82 13.77 -1.39
CA ALA A 131 13.01 13.95 -2.22
C ALA A 131 14.14 12.98 -1.82
N ALA A 132 14.76 12.35 -2.82
CA ALA A 132 15.80 11.35 -2.60
C ALA A 132 16.92 11.89 -1.70
N GLY A 133 17.32 11.10 -0.70
CA GLY A 133 18.34 11.48 0.28
C GLY A 133 17.80 12.27 1.49
N THR A 134 16.54 12.70 1.48
CA THR A 134 15.91 13.34 2.66
C THR A 134 15.72 12.29 3.76
N LEU A 135 16.19 12.58 4.98
CA LEU A 135 15.92 11.70 6.11
C LEU A 135 14.43 11.81 6.50
N VAL A 136 13.74 10.69 6.42
CA VAL A 136 12.33 10.59 6.80
C VAL A 136 12.17 9.77 8.07
N PRO A 137 11.29 10.19 9.00
CA PRO A 137 11.03 9.44 10.22
C PRO A 137 10.44 8.07 9.89
N GLN A 138 10.78 7.08 10.70
CA GLN A 138 10.26 5.72 10.62
C GLN A 138 9.77 5.29 12.00
N TYR A 139 8.83 4.36 12.04
CA TYR A 139 8.22 3.88 13.28
C TYR A 139 8.11 2.36 13.30
N HIS A 140 7.97 1.78 14.50
CA HIS A 140 7.60 0.39 14.69
C HIS A 140 6.57 0.23 15.82
N LEU A 141 5.94 -0.93 15.90
CA LEU A 141 5.06 -1.28 17.02
C LEU A 141 5.79 -2.14 18.04
N THR A 142 5.59 -1.83 19.31
CA THR A 142 6.20 -2.58 20.42
C THR A 142 5.29 -2.62 21.64
N GLY A 143 5.31 -3.73 22.39
CA GLY A 143 4.65 -3.79 23.70
C GLY A 143 5.47 -3.14 24.82
N THR A 144 6.77 -2.95 24.60
CA THR A 144 7.71 -2.42 25.58
C THR A 144 8.63 -1.40 24.91
N PRO A 145 8.20 -0.13 24.79
CA PRO A 145 9.02 0.91 24.18
C PRO A 145 10.28 1.13 25.00
N THR A 146 11.40 1.29 24.29
CA THR A 146 12.69 1.62 24.90
C THR A 146 12.69 3.05 25.44
N ASN A 147 11.98 3.96 24.75
CA ASN A 147 11.76 5.32 25.23
C ASN A 147 10.26 5.69 25.27
N PRO A 148 9.56 5.39 26.37
CA PRO A 148 8.15 5.71 26.52
C PRO A 148 7.82 7.21 26.37
N GLY A 149 8.77 8.11 26.61
CA GLY A 149 8.59 9.56 26.44
C GLY A 149 8.53 10.02 24.98
N GLN A 150 8.92 9.17 24.05
CA GLN A 150 8.87 9.42 22.60
C GLN A 150 7.90 8.49 21.86
N ALA A 151 7.42 7.45 22.53
CA ALA A 151 6.46 6.51 21.99
C ALA A 151 5.02 6.96 22.29
N VAL A 152 4.10 6.64 21.38
CA VAL A 152 2.67 6.92 21.53
C VAL A 152 1.94 5.63 21.85
N PHE A 153 1.21 5.60 22.97
CA PHE A 153 0.39 4.45 23.31
C PHE A 153 -0.78 4.34 22.32
N ILE A 154 -0.91 3.18 21.69
CA ILE A 154 -2.04 2.84 20.85
C ILE A 154 -3.01 2.07 21.74
N GLN A 155 -4.21 2.61 21.90
CA GLN A 155 -5.28 1.97 22.64
C GLN A 155 -5.85 0.80 21.82
N SER A 156 -5.11 -0.30 21.77
CA SER A 156 -5.50 -1.59 21.18
C SER A 156 -5.77 -2.62 22.27
N SER A 157 -6.45 -3.71 21.90
CA SER A 157 -6.69 -4.85 22.79
C SER A 157 -5.38 -5.50 23.30
N LEU A 158 -4.26 -5.24 22.60
CA LEU A 158 -2.92 -5.76 22.88
C LEU A 158 -2.03 -4.80 23.69
N GLY A 159 -2.44 -3.55 23.89
CA GLY A 159 -1.66 -2.55 24.63
C GLY A 159 -0.30 -2.24 23.99
N GLN A 160 -0.31 -1.75 22.75
CA GLN A 160 0.89 -1.49 21.96
C GLN A 160 1.31 -0.02 21.98
N TRP A 161 2.56 0.22 21.59
CA TRP A 161 3.14 1.54 21.44
C TRP A 161 3.70 1.72 20.04
N LEU A 162 3.43 2.87 19.44
CA LEU A 162 4.13 3.35 18.26
C LEU A 162 5.41 4.04 18.71
N GLU A 163 6.57 3.43 18.46
CA GLU A 163 7.86 3.98 18.86
C GLU A 163 8.64 4.44 17.61
N PRO A 164 9.20 5.67 17.63
CA PRO A 164 10.07 6.14 16.55
C PRO A 164 11.37 5.34 16.53
N ILE A 165 11.81 4.98 15.32
CA ILE A 165 13.11 4.35 15.06
C ILE A 165 13.99 5.28 14.24
N ALA A 166 15.22 4.84 13.93
CA ALA A 166 16.15 5.63 13.14
C ALA A 166 15.53 6.06 11.80
N SER A 167 15.66 7.35 11.48
CA SER A 167 15.22 7.88 10.19
C SER A 167 16.02 7.25 9.05
N VAL A 168 15.36 7.06 7.91
CA VAL A 168 15.93 6.44 6.72
C VAL A 168 15.95 7.45 5.57
N ALA A 169 16.96 7.38 4.71
CA ALA A 169 17.00 8.21 3.51
C ALA A 169 15.87 7.82 2.54
N ALA A 170 15.08 8.79 2.11
CA ALA A 170 14.05 8.61 1.10
C ALA A 170 14.66 8.22 -0.26
N THR A 171 13.95 7.38 -1.01
CA THR A 171 14.32 6.99 -2.38
C THR A 171 13.80 7.99 -3.41
N GLY A 172 12.71 8.70 -3.09
CA GLY A 172 12.10 9.71 -3.97
C GLY A 172 11.53 9.18 -5.27
N THR A 173 11.26 7.87 -5.34
CA THR A 173 10.76 7.18 -6.54
C THR A 173 9.49 7.81 -7.12
N LEU A 174 8.63 8.38 -6.28
CA LEU A 174 7.36 8.97 -6.71
C LEU A 174 7.38 10.50 -6.82
N VAL A 175 8.46 11.18 -6.40
CA VAL A 175 8.50 12.66 -6.32
C VAL A 175 8.22 13.31 -7.68
N ALA A 176 8.87 12.82 -8.72
CA ALA A 176 8.68 13.35 -10.08
C ALA A 176 7.27 13.05 -10.61
N ALA A 177 6.72 11.87 -10.30
CA ALA A 177 5.39 11.47 -10.73
C ALA A 177 4.30 12.29 -10.02
N LEU A 178 4.40 12.46 -8.69
CA LEU A 178 3.49 13.28 -7.89
C LEU A 178 3.52 14.76 -8.30
N GLY A 179 4.70 15.26 -8.69
CA GLY A 179 4.83 16.64 -9.20
C GLY A 179 4.27 16.85 -10.61
N ALA A 180 4.14 15.78 -11.39
CA ALA A 180 3.60 15.78 -12.75
C ALA A 180 2.13 15.30 -12.82
N ASP A 181 1.56 14.95 -11.67
CA ASP A 181 0.20 14.43 -11.56
C ASP A 181 -0.81 15.51 -11.97
N SER A 182 -1.74 15.14 -12.85
CA SER A 182 -2.53 16.10 -13.60
C SER A 182 -3.57 16.82 -12.75
N ASP A 183 -3.99 16.20 -11.65
CA ASP A 183 -4.91 16.76 -10.66
C ASP A 183 -4.29 16.94 -9.27
N TYR A 184 -2.98 16.69 -9.16
CA TYR A 184 -2.19 16.74 -7.92
C TYR A 184 -2.80 15.89 -6.79
N GLN A 185 -3.49 14.80 -7.13
CA GLN A 185 -4.17 13.93 -6.17
C GLN A 185 -3.81 12.46 -6.43
N LEU A 186 -3.45 11.74 -5.35
CA LEU A 186 -3.30 10.30 -5.41
C LEU A 186 -4.63 9.61 -5.12
N ASP A 187 -5.18 8.93 -6.12
CA ASP A 187 -6.33 8.05 -5.92
C ASP A 187 -5.91 6.82 -5.10
N VAL A 188 -6.73 6.38 -4.13
CA VAL A 188 -6.45 5.16 -3.36
C VAL A 188 -7.60 4.17 -3.52
N THR A 189 -7.26 2.91 -3.79
CA THR A 189 -8.22 1.80 -3.86
C THR A 189 -7.68 0.57 -3.14
N GLY A 190 -8.56 -0.29 -2.65
CA GLY A 190 -8.18 -1.58 -2.06
C GLY A 190 -9.34 -2.54 -1.87
N GLN A 191 -9.01 -3.84 -1.75
CA GLN A 191 -9.96 -4.92 -1.49
C GLN A 191 -9.65 -5.59 -0.14
N GLN A 192 -10.67 -6.20 0.49
CA GLN A 192 -10.59 -6.81 1.84
C GLN A 192 -10.09 -5.82 2.89
N SER A 193 -8.98 -6.07 3.59
CA SER A 193 -8.44 -5.11 4.55
C SER A 193 -7.93 -3.79 3.92
N GLY A 194 -7.74 -3.78 2.59
CA GLY A 194 -7.28 -2.61 1.84
C GLY A 194 -8.15 -1.34 1.98
N TRP A 195 -9.47 -1.46 2.13
CA TRP A 195 -10.35 -0.28 2.28
C TRP A 195 -10.25 0.36 3.66
N ALA A 196 -9.80 -0.38 4.68
CA ALA A 196 -9.66 0.13 6.05
C ALA A 196 -8.41 1.00 6.26
N PHE A 197 -7.49 1.02 5.30
CA PHE A 197 -6.39 2.00 5.29
C PHE A 197 -6.88 3.41 4.95
N TRP A 198 -8.08 3.54 4.38
CA TRP A 198 -8.61 4.82 3.94
C TRP A 198 -8.75 5.88 5.04
N PRO A 199 -9.33 5.59 6.22
CA PRO A 199 -9.46 6.59 7.27
C PRO A 199 -8.10 7.01 7.86
N ALA A 200 -7.10 6.11 7.82
CA ALA A 200 -5.76 6.35 8.33
C ALA A 200 -4.88 7.16 7.35
N PHE A 201 -5.09 7.00 6.04
CA PHE A 201 -4.21 7.57 5.02
C PHE A 201 -4.85 8.61 4.09
N GLY A 202 -6.18 8.65 3.98
CA GLY A 202 -6.88 9.67 3.18
C GLY A 202 -6.46 11.12 3.48
N PRO A 203 -6.18 11.50 4.74
CA PRO A 203 -5.66 12.84 5.07
C PRO A 203 -4.23 13.11 4.56
N CYS A 204 -3.43 12.07 4.30
CA CYS A 204 -2.03 12.18 3.88
C CYS A 204 -1.86 12.38 2.37
N PHE A 205 -2.93 12.17 1.59
CA PHE A 205 -2.92 12.21 0.12
C PHE A 205 -3.64 13.44 -0.47
N GLY A 206 -4.09 14.37 0.38
CA GLY A 206 -5.03 15.41 -0.04
C GLY A 206 -6.45 14.85 -0.19
N ALA A 207 -7.46 15.69 0.02
CA ALA A 207 -8.85 15.26 0.14
C ALA A 207 -9.29 14.40 -1.05
N PRO A 208 -9.63 13.13 -0.83
CA PRO A 208 -10.06 12.28 -1.92
C PRO A 208 -11.49 12.61 -2.34
N ARG A 209 -11.71 12.68 -3.66
CA ARG A 209 -13.05 12.50 -4.19
C ARG A 209 -13.21 11.06 -4.63
N THR A 210 -14.07 10.33 -3.93
CA THR A 210 -14.73 9.16 -4.51
C THR A 210 -15.40 9.60 -5.82
N ARG A 211 -14.88 9.16 -6.98
CA ARG A 211 -15.47 9.43 -8.30
C ARG A 211 -16.04 8.17 -8.92
#